data_AF-A0A0C3C9W0-F1
#
_entry.id   AF-A0A0C3C9W0-F1
#
_cell.length_a   1.000
_cell.length_b   1.000
_cell.length_c   1.000
_cell.angle_alpha   90.00
_cell.angle_beta   90.00
_cell.angle_gamma   90.00
#
_symmetry.space_group_name_H-M   'P 1'
#
loop_
_entity.id
_entity.type
_entity.pdbx_description
1 polymer ?
#
loop_
_entity_poly.entity_id
_entity_poly.type
_entity_poly.pdbx_seq_one_letter_code
_entity_poly.pdbx_strand_id
1 'polypeptide(L)'
;MMMIEGHDSLTRPPRQLRIEDYNPDASAYLQSTKKPQEVQPPPSMASPSMASPYIHYPYIPQPYHIPQTSHSSPYSRQRFDIPSSDPIEELEDPTLFPRVGTWLKELDNGVRGSNGHHFAQYAAALDDNKFTRIFQLEDLMDDKLIALCPGMPAGTATLIIGYAKKDVGVIRKKEAQRLREVKMQPKCYI
;
A
#
# COMPACT_ATOMS: atom_id res chain seq x y z
N MET A 1 -62.83 29.49 -8.53
CA MET A 1 -62.36 28.20 -7.98
C MET A 1 -60.93 28.00 -8.44
N MET A 2 -59.94 28.17 -7.56
CA MET A 2 -58.53 27.87 -7.84
C MET A 2 -58.15 26.66 -6.98
N MET A 3 -57.65 25.60 -7.61
CA MET A 3 -57.14 24.40 -6.95
C MET A 3 -55.68 24.66 -6.60
N ILE A 4 -55.33 24.54 -5.31
CA ILE A 4 -53.96 24.67 -4.83
C ILE A 4 -53.44 23.23 -4.65
N GLU A 5 -52.56 22.80 -5.54
CA GLU A 5 -51.80 21.55 -5.40
C GLU A 5 -50.74 21.72 -4.32
N GLY A 6 -50.76 20.83 -3.32
CA GLY A 6 -49.75 20.75 -2.26
C GLY A 6 -48.56 19.91 -2.72
N HIS A 7 -47.35 20.46 -2.59
CA HIS A 7 -46.11 19.72 -2.78
C HIS A 7 -45.65 19.12 -1.44
N ASP A 8 -45.69 17.79 -1.33
CA ASP A 8 -45.11 17.06 -0.20
C ASP A 8 -43.57 17.13 -0.26
N SER A 9 -42.98 17.81 0.72
CA SER A 9 -41.54 17.96 0.86
C SER A 9 -40.91 16.66 1.40
N LEU A 10 -40.24 15.89 0.53
CA LEU A 10 -39.47 14.68 0.89
C LEU A 10 -38.09 14.98 1.51
N THR A 11 -37.99 16.02 2.32
CA THR A 11 -36.72 16.39 2.97
C THR A 11 -36.57 15.58 4.26
N ARG A 12 -36.00 14.38 4.18
CA ARG A 12 -35.55 13.65 5.37
C ARG A 12 -34.40 14.42 6.02
N PRO A 13 -34.50 14.83 7.29
CA PRO A 13 -33.43 15.56 7.96
C PRO A 13 -32.18 14.67 8.13
N PRO A 14 -30.97 15.22 8.02
CA PRO A 14 -29.73 14.48 8.23
C PRO A 14 -29.67 13.96 9.66
N ARG A 15 -29.16 12.72 9.84
CA ARG A 15 -28.92 12.14 11.16
C ARG A 15 -27.99 13.07 11.95
N GLN A 16 -28.46 13.54 13.10
CA GLN A 16 -27.65 14.31 14.03
C GLN A 16 -26.42 13.49 14.43
N LEU A 17 -25.23 13.97 14.03
CA LEU A 17 -23.96 13.50 14.55
C LEU A 17 -23.94 13.78 16.05
N ARG A 18 -23.97 12.72 16.86
CA ARG A 18 -23.80 12.85 18.31
C ARG A 18 -22.35 13.21 18.60
N ILE A 19 -22.17 14.33 19.29
CA ILE A 19 -20.85 14.90 19.65
C ILE A 19 -20.15 14.05 20.72
N GLU A 20 -20.88 13.12 21.35
CA GLU A 20 -20.41 12.28 22.45
C GLU A 20 -19.39 11.19 22.06
N ASP A 21 -19.21 10.89 20.76
CA ASP A 21 -18.21 9.91 20.28
C ASP A 21 -16.82 10.53 20.03
N TYR A 22 -16.64 11.83 20.28
CA TYR A 22 -15.33 12.46 20.26
C TYR A 22 -14.61 12.16 21.57
N ASN A 23 -13.67 11.20 21.54
CA ASN A 23 -12.78 10.88 22.65
C ASN A 23 -11.49 11.71 22.56
N PRO A 24 -11.36 12.86 23.25
CA PRO A 24 -10.14 13.68 23.22
C PRO A 24 -8.95 13.03 23.96
N ASP A 25 -9.18 12.01 24.79
CA ASP A 25 -8.16 11.46 25.69
C ASP A 25 -7.22 10.43 25.04
N ALA A 26 -7.41 10.07 23.78
CA ALA A 26 -6.44 9.24 23.04
C ALA A 26 -5.30 10.05 22.38
N SER A 27 -5.28 11.37 22.52
CA SER A 27 -4.31 12.26 21.85
C SER A 27 -3.16 12.75 22.72
N ALA A 28 -3.03 12.25 23.96
CA ALA A 28 -2.06 12.74 24.94
C ALA A 28 -0.86 11.80 25.19
N TYR A 29 -0.06 11.47 24.17
CA TYR A 29 1.35 11.08 24.37
C TYR A 29 2.25 11.54 23.19
N LEU A 30 2.22 12.84 22.90
CA LEU A 30 3.34 13.55 22.29
C LEU A 30 4.12 14.27 23.39
N GLN A 31 4.97 13.55 24.11
CA GLN A 31 6.07 14.17 24.86
C GLN A 31 7.32 14.18 23.99
N SER A 32 7.44 15.22 23.18
CA SER A 32 8.71 15.64 22.60
C SER A 32 9.50 16.43 23.66
N THR A 33 10.26 15.74 24.51
CA THR A 33 11.30 16.39 25.31
C THR A 33 12.54 16.54 24.45
N LYS A 34 12.57 17.60 23.64
CA LYS A 34 13.73 18.07 22.89
C LYS A 34 14.75 18.65 23.88
N LYS A 35 15.72 17.84 24.31
CA LYS A 35 16.91 18.34 25.02
C LYS A 35 17.72 19.20 24.02
N PRO A 36 18.20 20.40 24.41
CA PRO A 36 19.19 21.13 23.62
C PRO A 36 20.49 20.30 23.61
N GLN A 37 20.84 19.76 22.47
CA GLN A 37 22.10 19.04 22.29
C GLN A 37 23.20 20.05 22.00
N GLU A 38 24.13 20.13 22.94
CA GLU A 38 25.35 20.91 22.93
C GLU A 38 26.20 20.59 21.68
N VAL A 39 26.63 21.64 20.98
CA VAL A 39 27.45 21.54 19.77
C VAL A 39 28.86 21.12 20.16
N GLN A 40 29.20 19.85 19.97
CA GLN A 40 30.57 19.35 20.10
C GLN A 40 31.38 19.68 18.83
N PRO A 41 32.58 20.28 18.94
CA PRO A 41 33.49 20.45 17.81
C PRO A 41 34.07 19.11 17.34
N PRO A 42 34.51 19.01 16.07
CA PRO A 42 34.89 17.74 15.45
C PRO A 42 36.28 17.27 15.94
N PRO A 43 36.42 16.05 16.48
CA PRO A 43 37.71 15.39 16.54
C PRO A 43 38.05 14.79 15.18
N SER A 44 39.15 15.28 14.63
CA SER A 44 39.84 14.75 13.46
C SER A 44 40.49 13.38 13.74
N MET A 45 40.80 12.67 12.65
CA MET A 45 41.84 11.64 12.49
C MET A 45 41.43 10.16 12.48
N ALA A 46 41.79 9.58 11.33
CA ALA A 46 42.49 8.31 11.12
C ALA A 46 41.72 6.99 11.24
N SER A 47 41.52 6.41 10.06
CA SER A 47 41.19 5.02 9.76
C SER A 47 42.24 4.03 10.30
N PRO A 48 41.80 2.90 10.87
CA PRO A 48 42.51 1.64 10.74
C PRO A 48 41.69 0.66 9.90
N SER A 49 42.27 0.26 8.77
CA SER A 49 41.86 -0.90 7.98
C SER A 49 41.91 -2.15 8.86
N MET A 50 40.76 -2.79 9.08
CA MET A 50 40.68 -4.13 9.66
C MET A 50 40.36 -5.10 8.53
N ALA A 51 41.39 -5.80 8.07
CA ALA A 51 41.27 -6.93 7.17
C ALA A 51 40.33 -7.98 7.79
N SER A 52 39.24 -8.29 7.09
CA SER A 52 38.32 -9.34 7.50
C SER A 52 38.96 -10.71 7.26
N PRO A 53 39.09 -11.57 8.28
CA PRO A 53 39.62 -12.91 8.09
C PRO A 53 38.63 -13.75 7.26
N TYR A 54 39.14 -14.33 6.18
CA TYR A 54 38.49 -15.37 5.40
C TYR A 54 38.06 -16.52 6.33
N ILE A 55 36.75 -16.66 6.57
CA ILE A 55 36.20 -17.86 7.19
C ILE A 55 36.02 -18.89 6.07
N HIS A 56 36.98 -19.81 5.99
CA HIS A 56 36.92 -21.00 5.16
C HIS A 56 35.98 -22.01 5.84
N TYR A 57 34.75 -22.14 5.33
CA TYR A 57 33.82 -23.16 5.81
C TYR A 57 34.20 -24.53 5.23
N PRO A 58 34.46 -25.55 6.06
CA PRO A 58 34.70 -26.90 5.58
C PRO A 58 33.41 -27.49 4.99
N TYR A 59 33.54 -28.04 3.79
CA TYR A 59 32.53 -28.81 3.09
C TYR A 59 32.15 -30.05 3.92
N ILE A 60 30.91 -30.09 4.43
CA ILE A 60 30.35 -31.26 5.10
C ILE A 60 29.54 -32.06 4.07
N PRO A 61 29.95 -33.28 3.70
CA PRO A 61 29.14 -34.17 2.88
C PRO A 61 27.92 -34.65 3.69
N GLN A 62 26.72 -34.37 3.17
CA GLN A 62 25.45 -34.85 3.72
C GLN A 62 25.31 -36.36 3.44
N PRO A 63 25.12 -37.21 4.47
CA PRO A 63 24.88 -38.64 4.27
C PRO A 63 23.39 -38.93 4.06
N TYR A 64 23.13 -39.67 2.99
CA TYR A 64 22.11 -40.70 2.75
C TYR A 64 20.73 -40.63 3.45
N HIS A 65 19.72 -40.57 2.58
CA HIS A 65 18.45 -41.33 2.55
C HIS A 65 17.60 -41.46 3.84
N ILE A 66 16.37 -40.95 3.73
CA ILE A 66 15.22 -41.45 4.51
C ILE A 66 14.36 -42.31 3.56
N PRO A 67 14.00 -43.55 3.95
CA PRO A 67 13.24 -44.48 3.13
C PRO A 67 11.79 -44.04 2.95
N GLN A 68 11.28 -44.34 1.76
CA GLN A 68 9.88 -44.21 1.39
C GLN A 68 9.01 -45.12 2.27
N THR A 69 8.20 -44.53 3.14
CA THR A 69 7.09 -45.23 3.80
C THR A 69 5.85 -45.10 2.94
N SER A 70 5.64 -46.12 2.11
CA SER A 70 4.44 -46.38 1.34
C SER A 70 3.28 -46.71 2.28
N HIS A 71 2.51 -45.71 2.70
CA HIS A 71 1.22 -45.93 3.35
C HIS A 71 0.13 -45.99 2.27
N SER A 72 -0.15 -47.23 1.83
CA SER A 72 -1.34 -47.59 1.09
C SER A 72 -2.57 -47.41 1.98
N SER A 73 -3.29 -46.30 1.80
CA SER A 73 -4.63 -46.11 2.35
C SER A 73 -5.66 -46.54 1.29
N PRO A 74 -6.41 -47.65 1.48
CA PRO A 74 -7.30 -48.20 0.47
C PRO A 74 -8.75 -47.67 0.55
N TYR A 75 -8.96 -46.43 1.01
CA TYR A 75 -10.29 -45.79 0.99
C TYR A 75 -10.22 -44.29 0.72
N SER A 76 -9.53 -43.90 -0.37
CA SER A 76 -9.73 -42.58 -0.95
C SER A 76 -11.05 -42.59 -1.71
N ARG A 77 -12.11 -42.10 -1.06
CA ARG A 77 -13.31 -41.64 -1.79
C ARG A 77 -12.80 -40.62 -2.79
N GLN A 78 -12.84 -40.97 -4.08
CA GLN A 78 -12.75 -40.02 -5.19
C GLN A 78 -13.88 -39.01 -5.00
N ARG A 79 -13.64 -37.99 -4.15
CA ARG A 79 -14.26 -36.71 -4.37
C ARG A 79 -13.68 -36.28 -5.70
N PHE A 80 -14.56 -36.11 -6.68
CA PHE A 80 -14.24 -35.32 -7.84
C PHE A 80 -13.80 -33.97 -7.29
N ASP A 81 -12.49 -33.78 -7.18
CA ASP A 81 -11.88 -32.47 -7.00
C ASP A 81 -12.22 -31.71 -8.27
N ILE A 82 -13.40 -31.10 -8.25
CA ILE A 82 -13.79 -30.08 -9.20
C ILE A 82 -12.60 -29.12 -9.19
N PRO A 83 -11.87 -28.95 -10.30
CA PRO A 83 -10.77 -28.01 -10.33
C PRO A 83 -11.34 -26.71 -9.82
N SER A 84 -10.81 -26.25 -8.68
CA SER A 84 -11.20 -24.98 -8.08
C SER A 84 -11.10 -23.99 -9.22
N SER A 85 -12.25 -23.51 -9.67
CA SER A 85 -12.31 -22.57 -10.79
C SER A 85 -11.42 -21.45 -10.33
N ASP A 86 -10.25 -21.30 -10.97
CA ASP A 86 -9.34 -20.22 -10.60
C ASP A 86 -10.22 -18.98 -10.55
N PRO A 87 -10.23 -18.27 -9.40
CA PRO A 87 -11.08 -17.11 -9.27
C PRO A 87 -10.77 -16.27 -10.49
N ILE A 88 -11.78 -16.03 -11.33
CA ILE A 88 -11.68 -15.05 -12.40
C ILE A 88 -11.02 -13.86 -11.74
N GLU A 89 -9.79 -13.53 -12.16
CA GLU A 89 -9.14 -12.29 -11.77
C GLU A 89 -10.11 -11.23 -12.24
N GLU A 90 -11.01 -10.84 -11.34
CA GLU A 90 -12.00 -9.79 -11.55
C GLU A 90 -11.15 -8.61 -11.95
N LEU A 91 -11.22 -8.30 -13.25
CA LEU A 91 -10.41 -7.29 -13.90
C LEU A 91 -10.46 -6.05 -13.01
N GLU A 92 -9.37 -5.78 -12.28
CA GLU A 92 -9.39 -4.77 -11.21
C GLU A 92 -9.85 -3.45 -11.80
N ASP A 93 -10.95 -2.87 -11.28
CA ASP A 93 -11.50 -1.63 -11.80
C ASP A 93 -10.42 -0.52 -11.71
N PRO A 94 -9.89 -0.03 -12.85
CA PRO A 94 -8.79 0.93 -12.84
C PRO A 94 -9.19 2.28 -12.23
N THR A 95 -10.49 2.54 -12.10
CA THR A 95 -11.02 3.78 -11.52
C THR A 95 -10.88 3.85 -10.01
N LEU A 96 -10.70 2.69 -9.34
CA LEU A 96 -10.46 2.62 -7.89
C LEU A 96 -9.14 3.25 -7.48
N PHE A 97 -8.15 3.26 -8.39
CA PHE A 97 -6.84 3.80 -8.12
C PHE A 97 -6.79 5.30 -8.48
N PRO A 98 -6.23 6.16 -7.63
CA PRO A 98 -6.12 7.58 -7.93
C PRO A 98 -5.22 7.83 -9.15
N ARG A 99 -5.44 8.98 -9.79
CA ARG A 99 -4.55 9.46 -10.85
C ARG A 99 -3.19 9.84 -10.26
N VAL A 100 -2.10 9.53 -10.98
CA VAL A 100 -0.72 9.76 -10.51
C VAL A 100 -0.50 11.23 -10.14
N GLY A 101 -0.94 12.17 -10.98
CA GLY A 101 -0.77 13.60 -10.70
C GLY A 101 -1.48 14.08 -9.42
N THR A 102 -2.72 13.65 -9.19
CA THR A 102 -3.46 13.98 -7.96
C THR A 102 -2.80 13.35 -6.74
N TRP A 103 -2.41 12.09 -6.86
CA TRP A 103 -1.77 11.34 -5.77
C TRP A 103 -0.40 11.93 -5.37
N LEU A 104 0.48 12.28 -6.33
CA LEU A 104 1.76 12.92 -6.02
C LEU A 104 1.57 14.27 -5.32
N LYS A 105 0.53 15.04 -5.69
CA LYS A 105 0.19 16.29 -5.01
C LYS A 105 -0.30 16.04 -3.58
N GLU A 106 -1.03 14.97 -3.33
CA GLU A 106 -1.43 14.58 -1.97
C GLU A 106 -0.23 14.15 -1.11
N LEU A 107 0.77 13.47 -1.70
CA LEU A 107 2.02 13.15 -1.00
C LEU A 107 2.74 14.42 -0.53
N ASP A 108 2.84 15.43 -1.39
CA ASP A 108 3.48 16.72 -1.08
C ASP A 108 2.77 17.47 0.06
N ASN A 109 1.44 17.47 0.06
CA ASN A 109 0.65 18.13 1.10
C ASN A 109 0.60 17.33 2.41
N GLY A 110 1.00 16.06 2.38
CA GLY A 110 0.94 15.16 3.53
C GLY A 110 2.25 15.09 4.33
N VAL A 111 2.24 14.25 5.37
CA VAL A 111 3.42 13.96 6.20
C VAL A 111 4.56 13.31 5.39
N ARG A 112 4.25 12.72 4.23
CA ARG A 112 5.26 12.11 3.35
C ARG A 112 6.10 13.16 2.63
N GLY A 113 5.54 14.33 2.33
CA GLY A 113 6.22 15.48 1.71
C GLY A 113 7.00 16.36 2.69
N SER A 114 6.81 16.21 4.00
CA SER A 114 7.41 17.10 5.01
C SER A 114 8.94 17.08 5.06
N ASN A 115 9.57 16.08 4.45
CA ASN A 115 11.02 15.93 4.39
C ASN A 115 11.68 16.75 3.27
N GLY A 116 10.93 17.67 2.63
CA GLY A 116 11.44 18.51 1.54
C GLY A 116 11.47 17.78 0.19
N HIS A 117 10.75 16.66 0.05
CA HIS A 117 10.54 16.05 -1.26
C HIS A 117 9.38 16.76 -1.96
N HIS A 118 9.61 17.16 -3.21
CA HIS A 118 8.59 17.70 -4.11
C HIS A 118 8.24 16.64 -5.16
N PHE A 119 7.26 15.80 -4.87
CA PHE A 119 6.82 14.69 -5.71
C PHE A 119 6.00 15.18 -6.92
N ALA A 120 5.17 16.22 -6.77
CA ALA A 120 4.28 16.68 -7.83
C ALA A 120 5.01 17.23 -9.06
N GLN A 121 6.28 17.64 -8.93
CA GLN A 121 7.07 18.14 -10.06
C GLN A 121 7.30 17.06 -11.14
N TYR A 122 7.21 15.78 -10.78
CA TYR A 122 7.39 14.67 -11.71
C TYR A 122 6.07 14.20 -12.36
N ALA A 123 4.94 14.80 -11.98
CA ALA A 123 3.63 14.37 -12.48
C ALA A 123 3.49 14.50 -14.00
N ALA A 124 3.99 15.60 -14.58
CA ALA A 124 3.92 15.84 -16.03
C ALA A 124 4.72 14.79 -16.80
N ALA A 125 5.95 14.50 -16.38
CA ALA A 125 6.79 13.49 -17.02
C ALA A 125 6.16 12.10 -16.98
N LEU A 126 5.50 11.73 -15.88
CA LEU A 126 4.79 10.45 -15.79
C LEU A 126 3.54 10.39 -16.68
N ASP A 127 2.78 11.48 -16.79
CA ASP A 127 1.60 11.56 -17.65
C ASP A 127 1.97 11.52 -19.15
N ASP A 128 3.06 12.19 -19.53
CA ASP A 128 3.63 12.14 -20.88
C ASP A 128 3.99 10.70 -21.28
N ASN A 129 4.50 9.92 -20.31
CA ASN A 129 4.83 8.50 -20.46
C ASN A 129 3.65 7.54 -20.21
N LYS A 130 2.41 8.06 -20.13
CA LYS A 130 1.16 7.28 -19.98
C LYS A 130 1.02 6.51 -18.66
N PHE A 131 1.77 6.89 -17.63
CA PHE A 131 1.56 6.44 -16.25
C PHE A 131 0.48 7.31 -15.60
N THR A 132 -0.78 7.02 -15.94
CA THR A 132 -1.95 7.79 -15.52
C THR A 132 -2.46 7.43 -14.13
N ARG A 133 -2.24 6.20 -13.65
CA ARG A 133 -2.79 5.65 -12.39
C ARG A 133 -1.70 5.01 -11.53
N ILE A 134 -1.86 5.06 -10.21
CA ILE A 134 -0.78 4.63 -9.29
C ILE A 134 -0.45 3.14 -9.35
N PHE A 135 -1.38 2.27 -9.73
CA PHE A 135 -1.12 0.83 -9.83
C PHE A 135 -0.07 0.52 -10.92
N GLN A 136 0.04 1.37 -11.94
CA GLN A 136 1.02 1.22 -13.02
C GLN A 136 2.46 1.47 -12.54
N LEU A 137 2.62 2.14 -11.39
CA LEU A 137 3.92 2.38 -10.77
C LEU A 137 4.38 1.23 -9.87
N GLU A 138 3.49 0.29 -9.54
CA GLU A 138 3.79 -0.82 -8.63
C GLU A 138 4.87 -1.76 -9.19
N ASP A 139 4.78 -2.06 -10.49
CA ASP A 139 5.68 -2.97 -11.20
C ASP A 139 6.88 -2.26 -11.86
N LEU A 140 6.98 -0.94 -11.67
CA LEU A 140 8.06 -0.16 -12.26
C LEU A 140 9.35 -0.33 -11.43
N MET A 141 10.47 -0.53 -12.12
CA MET A 141 11.79 -0.54 -11.49
C MET A 141 12.30 0.88 -11.30
N ASP A 142 13.05 1.12 -10.22
CA ASP A 142 13.64 2.42 -9.88
C ASP A 142 14.42 3.03 -11.06
N ASP A 143 15.27 2.24 -11.74
CA ASP A 143 16.06 2.69 -12.89
C ASP A 143 15.19 3.18 -14.06
N LYS A 144 14.07 2.50 -14.30
CA LYS A 144 13.12 2.90 -15.34
C LYS A 144 12.43 4.21 -14.96
N LEU A 145 12.03 4.36 -13.71
CA LEU A 145 11.41 5.60 -13.23
C LEU A 145 12.34 6.80 -13.37
N ILE A 146 13.63 6.63 -13.03
CA ILE A 146 14.67 7.65 -13.20
C ILE A 146 14.88 7.98 -14.68
N ALA A 147 14.87 6.98 -15.57
CA ALA A 147 15.01 7.20 -17.00
C ALA A 147 13.82 7.99 -17.61
N LEU A 148 12.61 7.83 -17.08
CA LEU A 148 11.41 8.55 -17.52
C LEU A 148 11.39 10.01 -17.02
N CYS A 149 11.99 10.27 -15.86
CA CYS A 149 11.96 11.56 -15.18
C CYS A 149 13.39 12.12 -15.01
N PRO A 150 13.95 12.81 -16.03
CA PRO A 150 15.31 13.33 -15.96
C PRO A 150 15.45 14.31 -14.79
N GLY A 151 16.49 14.10 -13.98
CA GLY A 151 16.76 14.89 -12.77
C GLY A 151 16.11 14.35 -11.49
N MET A 152 15.38 13.24 -11.54
CA MET A 152 14.85 12.59 -10.34
C MET A 152 15.98 11.92 -9.53
N PRO A 153 16.17 12.26 -8.24
CA PRO A 153 17.11 11.54 -7.39
C PRO A 153 16.68 10.10 -7.15
N ALA A 154 17.62 9.15 -7.15
CA ALA A 154 17.32 7.73 -6.98
C ALA A 154 16.50 7.43 -5.71
N GLY A 155 16.86 8.04 -4.57
CA GLY A 155 16.09 7.88 -3.34
C GLY A 155 14.64 8.37 -3.44
N THR A 156 14.37 9.40 -4.26
CA THR A 156 13.00 9.88 -4.50
C THR A 156 12.21 8.88 -5.35
N ALA A 157 12.85 8.27 -6.36
CA ALA A 157 12.24 7.21 -7.16
C ALA A 157 11.84 6.01 -6.29
N THR A 158 12.75 5.53 -5.44
CA THR A 158 12.48 4.44 -4.49
C THR A 158 11.34 4.78 -3.53
N LEU A 159 11.26 6.02 -3.04
CA LEU A 159 10.16 6.48 -2.18
C LEU A 159 8.82 6.48 -2.92
N ILE A 160 8.76 7.00 -4.16
CA ILE A 160 7.54 7.01 -4.96
C ILE A 160 7.04 5.58 -5.18
N ILE A 161 7.90 4.66 -5.64
CA ILE A 161 7.53 3.26 -5.88
C ILE A 161 7.09 2.58 -4.57
N GLY A 162 7.82 2.84 -3.48
CA GLY A 162 7.49 2.30 -2.16
C GLY A 162 6.14 2.79 -1.63
N TYR A 163 5.79 4.07 -1.83
CA TYR A 163 4.48 4.60 -1.47
C TYR A 163 3.38 4.09 -2.37
N ALA A 164 3.62 3.98 -3.68
CA ALA A 164 2.66 3.44 -4.64
C ALA A 164 2.27 2.00 -4.26
N LYS A 165 3.25 1.12 -3.99
CA LYS A 165 3.03 -0.26 -3.53
C LYS A 165 2.16 -0.32 -2.27
N LYS A 166 2.45 0.52 -1.28
CA LYS A 166 1.69 0.57 -0.02
C LYS A 166 0.24 1.00 -0.25
N ASP A 167 0.04 2.08 -1.01
CA ASP A 167 -1.29 2.65 -1.21
C ASP A 167 -2.16 1.76 -2.12
N VAL A 168 -1.59 1.18 -3.18
CA VAL A 168 -2.24 0.16 -4.02
C VAL A 168 -2.68 -1.04 -3.17
N GLY A 169 -1.80 -1.55 -2.30
CA GLY A 169 -2.14 -2.64 -1.39
C GLY A 169 -3.27 -2.30 -0.41
N VAL A 170 -3.33 -1.05 0.08
CA VAL A 170 -4.45 -0.57 0.92
C VAL A 170 -5.76 -0.53 0.14
N ILE A 171 -5.74 0.00 -1.10
CA ILE A 171 -6.92 0.08 -1.96
C ILE A 171 -7.45 -1.31 -2.29
N ARG A 172 -6.58 -2.24 -2.70
CA ARG A 172 -6.94 -3.64 -2.99
C ARG A 172 -7.58 -4.32 -1.78
N LYS A 173 -6.99 -4.17 -0.58
CA LYS A 173 -7.55 -4.74 0.65
C LYS A 173 -8.93 -4.17 0.96
N LYS A 174 -9.11 -2.86 0.80
CA LYS A 174 -10.39 -2.18 1.04
C LYS A 174 -11.45 -2.65 0.05
N GLU A 175 -11.11 -2.81 -1.22
CA GLU A 175 -12.05 -3.31 -2.23
C GLU A 175 -12.41 -4.78 -1.99
N ALA A 176 -11.41 -5.63 -1.71
CA ALA A 176 -11.65 -7.03 -1.35
C ALA A 176 -12.56 -7.16 -0.12
N GLN A 177 -12.42 -6.28 0.87
CA GLN A 177 -13.33 -6.22 2.02
C GLN A 177 -14.74 -5.80 1.58
N ARG A 178 -14.89 -4.76 0.76
CA ARG A 178 -16.19 -4.30 0.23
C ARG A 178 -16.92 -5.42 -0.50
N LEU A 179 -16.23 -6.16 -1.37
CA LEU A 179 -16.81 -7.29 -2.12
C LEU A 179 -17.27 -8.42 -1.19
N ARG A 180 -16.53 -8.72 -0.12
CA ARG A 180 -16.93 -9.69 0.90
C ARG A 180 -18.20 -9.24 1.63
N GLU A 181 -18.27 -7.97 2.02
CA GLU A 181 -19.44 -7.42 2.70
C GLU A 181 -20.69 -7.49 1.82
N VAL A 182 -20.58 -7.12 0.53
CA VAL A 182 -21.68 -7.22 -0.44
C VAL A 182 -22.13 -8.66 -0.63
N LYS A 183 -21.21 -9.63 -0.67
CA LYS A 183 -21.54 -11.06 -0.80
C LYS A 183 -22.25 -11.63 0.44
N MET A 184 -21.97 -11.07 1.62
CA MET A 184 -22.57 -11.50 2.88
C MET A 184 -23.94 -10.89 3.16
N GLN A 185 -24.35 -9.83 2.47
CA GLN A 185 -25.68 -9.26 2.66
C GLN A 185 -26.75 -10.23 2.13
N PRO A 186 -27.69 -10.69 2.99
CA PRO A 186 -28.75 -11.58 2.55
C PRO A 186 -29.58 -10.86 1.48
N LYS A 187 -29.81 -11.53 0.35
CA LYS A 187 -30.71 -11.02 -0.69
C LYS A 187 -32.11 -10.96 -0.08
N CYS A 188 -32.51 -9.79 0.42
CA CYS A 188 -33.90 -9.52 0.76
C CYS A 188 -34.66 -9.45 -0.57
N TYR A 189 -35.26 -10.57 -0.96
CA TYR A 189 -36.23 -10.61 -2.04
C TYR A 189 -37.49 -9.88 -1.54
N ILE A 190 -37.79 -8.74 -2.15
CA ILE A 190 -39.05 -7.99 -1.97
C ILE A 190 -39.99 -8.38 -3.10
#